data_AF-A0A2D4FAZ2-F1
#
_entry.id   AF-A0A2D4FAZ2-F1
#
_cell.length_a   1.000
_cell.length_b   1.000
_cell.length_c   1.000
_cell.angle_alpha   90.00
_cell.angle_beta   90.00
_cell.angle_gamma   90.00
#
_symmetry.space_group_name_H-M   'P 1'
#
loop_
_entity.id
_entity.type
_entity.pdbx_description
1 polymer ?
#
loop_
_entity_poly.entity_id
_entity_poly.type
_entity_poly.pdbx_seq_one_letter_code
_entity_poly.pdbx_strand_id
1 'polypeptide(L)'
;AIGMLYNTNTLESFKSCDKKLLLEQAATEIWDAITSGDAIKNPVLLNKFLLLTFADLKRYRFYYWFCYPALYVPEGIPLVKQPVPLNTKFSPAQTEALQNSYDQLCQKEGLTALPYFLIKCHEDSVHVSLLTNWDDFFSDQQEKVIFGVYDPCNFTQ
;
A
#
# COMPACT_ATOMS: atom_id res chain seq x y z
N ALA A 1 8.03 2.48 0.49
CA ALA A 1 7.21 3.70 0.64
C ALA A 1 8.06 4.92 0.28
N ILE A 2 7.46 5.96 -0.27
CA ILE A 2 8.11 7.24 -0.57
C ILE A 2 7.41 8.31 0.27
N GLY A 3 8.12 9.32 0.77
CA GLY A 3 7.50 10.33 1.60
C GLY A 3 8.24 11.65 1.61
N MET A 4 7.64 12.64 2.27
CA MET A 4 8.16 13.98 2.40
C MET A 4 8.47 14.30 3.88
N LEU A 5 9.67 14.84 4.12
CA LEU A 5 10.06 15.41 5.40
C LEU A 5 9.89 16.93 5.34
N TYR A 6 9.04 17.48 6.21
CA TYR A 6 8.84 18.92 6.34
C TYR A 6 9.38 19.39 7.69
N ASN A 7 10.57 20.00 7.70
CA ASN A 7 11.21 20.48 8.92
C ASN A 7 11.02 21.99 9.10
N THR A 8 10.52 22.41 10.25
CA THR A 8 10.42 23.83 10.62
C THR A 8 11.64 24.32 11.38
N ASN A 9 11.93 25.62 11.29
CA ASN A 9 13.08 26.23 11.96
C ASN A 9 12.82 26.59 13.43
N THR A 10 11.56 26.83 13.81
CA THR A 10 11.16 27.21 15.17
C THR A 10 10.10 26.26 15.71
N LEU A 11 10.00 26.18 17.04
CA LEU A 11 8.96 25.40 17.72
C LEU A 11 7.57 26.01 17.49
N GLU A 12 7.50 27.34 17.40
CA GLU A 12 6.29 28.09 17.13
C GLU A 12 5.74 27.72 15.76
N SER A 13 6.57 27.74 14.72
CA SER A 13 6.20 27.32 13.36
C SER A 13 5.74 25.86 13.29
N PHE A 14 6.36 24.96 14.06
CA PHE A 14 5.92 23.57 14.15
C PHE A 14 4.50 23.46 14.71
N LYS A 15 4.24 24.16 15.81
CA LYS A 15 2.94 24.14 16.50
C LYS A 15 1.84 24.75 15.64
N SER A 16 2.10 25.91 15.04
CA SER A 16 1.15 26.65 14.21
C SER A 16 1.05 26.15 12.78
N CYS A 17 1.85 25.15 12.39
CA CYS A 17 1.79 24.57 11.05
C CYS A 17 0.39 24.02 10.75
N ASP A 18 -0.14 24.40 9.58
CA ASP A 18 -1.41 23.91 9.07
C ASP A 18 -1.29 22.44 8.63
N LYS A 19 -1.46 21.56 9.60
CA LYS A 19 -1.41 20.11 9.43
C LYS A 19 -2.50 19.59 8.48
N LYS A 20 -3.63 20.29 8.39
CA LYS A 20 -4.72 19.93 7.50
C LYS A 20 -4.32 20.21 6.05
N LEU A 21 -3.78 21.40 5.78
CA LEU A 21 -3.29 21.74 4.44
C LEU A 21 -2.20 20.76 3.97
N LEU A 22 -1.25 20.42 4.85
CA LEU A 22 -0.20 19.45 4.50
C LEU A 22 -0.77 18.04 4.21
N LEU A 23 -1.76 17.60 4.98
CA LEU A 23 -2.46 16.34 4.73
C LEU A 23 -3.19 16.37 3.38
N GLU A 24 -3.91 17.46 3.09
CA GLU A 24 -4.66 17.62 1.83
C GLU A 24 -3.74 17.65 0.61
N GLN A 25 -2.57 18.31 0.70
CA GLN A 25 -1.56 18.28 -0.35
C GLN A 25 -1.05 16.86 -0.61
N ALA A 26 -0.68 16.12 0.45
CA ALA A 26 -0.20 14.75 0.31
C ALA A 26 -1.30 13.81 -0.22
N ALA A 27 -2.56 14.00 0.20
CA ALA A 27 -3.70 13.24 -0.30
C ALA A 27 -3.99 13.53 -1.78
N THR A 28 -3.81 14.78 -2.22
CA THR A 28 -3.97 15.19 -3.62
C THR A 28 -2.94 14.48 -4.51
N GLU A 29 -1.69 14.39 -4.09
CA GLU A 29 -0.67 13.65 -4.85
C GLU A 29 -1.00 12.16 -5.02
N ILE A 30 -1.59 11.53 -3.99
CA ILE A 30 -2.05 10.14 -4.08
C ILE A 30 -3.21 10.04 -5.07
N TRP A 31 -4.17 10.97 -4.99
CA TRP A 31 -5.32 11.01 -5.88
C TRP A 31 -4.93 11.24 -7.35
N ASP A 32 -3.99 12.15 -7.60
CA ASP A 32 -3.46 12.43 -8.94
C ASP A 32 -2.78 11.18 -9.52
N ALA A 33 -1.98 10.47 -8.71
CA ALA A 33 -1.35 9.21 -9.14
C ALA A 33 -2.38 8.10 -9.44
N ILE A 34 -3.49 8.04 -8.70
CA ILE A 34 -4.59 7.10 -8.97
C ILE A 34 -5.28 7.45 -10.29
N THR A 35 -5.66 8.72 -10.47
CA THR A 35 -6.44 9.17 -11.63
C THR A 35 -5.64 9.23 -12.93
N SER A 36 -4.32 9.45 -12.87
CA SER A 36 -3.43 9.38 -14.03
C SER A 36 -3.09 7.94 -14.47
N GLY A 37 -3.35 6.94 -13.60
CA GLY A 37 -2.93 5.55 -13.78
C GLY A 37 -1.48 5.28 -13.39
N ASP A 38 -0.73 6.27 -12.89
CA ASP A 38 0.66 6.07 -12.44
C ASP A 38 0.75 5.16 -11.22
N ALA A 39 -0.28 5.15 -10.35
CA ALA A 39 -0.36 4.24 -9.21
C ALA A 39 -0.44 2.76 -9.64
N ILE A 40 -0.95 2.45 -10.83
CA ILE A 40 -0.95 1.07 -11.36
C ILE A 40 0.46 0.68 -11.80
N LYS A 41 1.19 1.61 -12.43
CA LYS A 41 2.58 1.40 -12.87
C LYS A 41 3.56 1.35 -11.71
N ASN A 42 3.36 2.19 -10.70
CA ASN A 42 4.17 2.26 -9.50
C ASN A 42 3.26 2.33 -8.25
N PRO A 43 2.85 1.17 -7.71
CA PRO A 43 1.95 1.09 -6.56
C PRO A 43 2.53 1.67 -5.26
N VAL A 44 3.84 1.91 -5.19
CA VAL A 44 4.48 2.57 -4.02
C VAL A 44 3.93 3.98 -3.80
N LEU A 45 3.38 4.62 -4.84
CA LEU A 45 2.74 5.94 -4.77
C LEU A 45 1.46 5.94 -3.90
N LEU A 46 0.85 4.79 -3.64
CA LEU A 46 -0.30 4.68 -2.74
C LEU A 46 0.11 4.78 -1.26
N ASN A 47 1.34 4.38 -0.93
CA ASN A 47 1.89 4.39 0.42
C ASN A 47 2.72 5.63 0.71
N LYS A 48 2.25 6.81 0.28
CA LYS A 48 2.93 8.07 0.62
C LYS A 48 2.81 8.35 2.11
N PHE A 49 3.86 8.94 2.68
CA PHE A 49 3.83 9.42 4.05
C PHE A 49 4.42 10.83 4.14
N LEU A 50 4.01 11.55 5.17
CA LEU A 50 4.52 12.87 5.51
C LEU A 50 5.07 12.83 6.93
N LEU A 51 6.22 13.47 7.13
CA LEU A 51 6.85 13.63 8.43
C LEU A 51 7.08 15.12 8.70
N LEU A 52 6.27 15.71 9.58
CA LEU A 52 6.45 17.08 10.06
C LEU A 52 7.43 17.06 11.24
N THR A 53 8.49 17.87 11.22
CA THR A 53 9.51 17.91 12.27
C THR A 53 9.91 19.30 12.71
N PHE A 54 10.43 19.39 13.93
CA PHE A 54 11.24 20.50 14.43
C PHE A 54 12.42 19.95 15.22
N ALA A 55 13.62 20.30 14.80
CA ALA A 55 14.87 19.89 15.44
C ALA A 55 15.47 21.05 16.27
N ASP A 56 15.38 20.97 17.60
CA ASP A 56 16.12 21.84 18.51
C ASP A 56 17.54 21.30 18.69
N LEU A 57 18.45 21.70 17.79
CA LEU A 57 19.85 21.28 17.83
C LEU A 57 20.61 21.82 19.05
N LYS A 58 20.13 22.91 19.68
CA LYS A 58 20.77 23.48 20.87
C LYS A 58 20.53 22.60 22.10
N ARG A 59 19.34 22.03 22.21
CA ARG A 59 18.95 21.15 23.32
C ARG A 59 18.96 19.67 22.96
N TYR A 60 19.27 19.35 21.70
CA TYR A 60 19.23 18.01 21.13
C TYR A 60 17.85 17.33 21.30
N ARG A 61 16.78 18.09 21.04
CA ARG A 61 15.39 17.61 21.13
C ARG A 61 14.73 17.65 19.76
N PHE A 62 14.08 16.55 19.38
CA PHE A 62 13.43 16.40 18.10
C PHE A 62 11.93 16.17 18.29
N TYR A 63 11.15 17.10 17.75
CA TYR A 63 9.70 17.02 17.74
C TYR A 63 9.28 16.53 16.36
N TYR A 64 8.37 15.57 16.31
CA TYR A 64 7.94 15.00 15.04
C TYR A 64 6.46 14.60 15.07
N TRP A 65 5.86 14.54 13.89
CA TRP A 65 4.51 14.06 13.69
C TRP A 65 4.43 13.35 12.34
N PHE A 66 4.13 12.04 12.38
CA PHE A 66 3.89 11.23 11.19
C PHE A 66 2.46 11.37 10.70
N CYS A 67 2.30 11.36 9.39
CA CYS A 67 1.03 11.35 8.70
C CYS A 67 1.08 10.31 7.58
N TYR A 68 0.07 9.43 7.58
CA TYR A 68 -0.17 8.45 6.52
C TYR A 68 -1.52 8.81 5.89
N PRO A 69 -1.54 9.62 4.82
CA PRO A 69 -2.79 10.03 4.20
C PRO A 69 -3.54 8.82 3.64
N ALA A 70 -4.82 8.72 3.96
CA ALA A 70 -5.72 7.71 3.42
C ALA A 70 -6.97 8.39 2.88
N LEU A 71 -7.39 7.99 1.68
CA LEU A 71 -8.58 8.55 1.05
C LEU A 71 -9.84 7.97 1.69
N TYR A 72 -10.80 8.85 2.00
CA TYR A 72 -12.08 8.46 2.56
C TYR A 72 -13.10 8.26 1.45
N VAL A 73 -13.74 7.09 1.42
CA VAL A 73 -14.86 6.77 0.52
C VAL A 73 -16.16 7.02 1.29
N PRO A 74 -16.98 8.03 0.92
CA PRO A 74 -18.16 8.44 1.71
C PRO A 74 -19.20 7.34 1.90
N GLU A 75 -19.40 6.49 0.89
CA GLU A 75 -20.34 5.38 0.94
C GLU A 75 -19.85 4.22 1.83
N GLY A 76 -18.58 4.27 2.25
CA GLY A 76 -17.90 3.17 2.91
C GLY A 76 -17.58 2.03 1.95
N ILE A 77 -16.74 1.10 2.41
CA ILE A 77 -16.46 -0.15 1.70
C ILE A 77 -17.10 -1.28 2.51
N PRO A 78 -18.26 -1.83 2.11
CA PRO A 78 -18.96 -2.83 2.89
C PRO A 78 -18.21 -4.16 2.87
N LEU A 79 -18.05 -4.77 4.05
CA LEU A 79 -17.48 -6.10 4.18
C LEU A 79 -18.53 -7.16 3.82
N VAL A 80 -18.36 -7.81 2.65
CA VAL A 80 -19.30 -8.84 2.18
C VAL A 80 -19.10 -10.18 2.92
N LYS A 81 -17.87 -10.47 3.37
CA LYS A 81 -17.51 -11.70 4.10
C LYS A 81 -16.48 -11.39 5.16
N GLN A 82 -16.55 -12.08 6.29
CA GLN A 82 -15.55 -11.94 7.35
C GLN A 82 -14.16 -12.40 6.87
N PRO A 83 -13.07 -11.72 7.30
CA PRO A 83 -11.72 -12.17 7.04
C PRO A 83 -11.52 -13.58 7.59
N VAL A 84 -10.79 -14.41 6.86
CA VAL A 84 -10.41 -15.75 7.31
C VAL A 84 -8.90 -15.93 7.13
N PRO A 85 -8.25 -16.74 7.98
CA PRO A 85 -6.86 -17.10 7.77
C PRO A 85 -6.64 -17.70 6.38
N LEU A 86 -5.48 -17.42 5.76
CA LEU A 86 -5.16 -17.86 4.41
C LEU A 86 -5.30 -19.38 4.24
N ASN A 87 -4.83 -20.15 5.22
CA ASN A 87 -4.89 -21.62 5.25
C ASN A 87 -6.32 -22.20 5.34
N THR A 88 -7.33 -21.39 5.68
CA THR A 88 -8.74 -21.77 5.63
C THR A 88 -9.29 -21.65 4.20
N LYS A 89 -8.69 -20.76 3.40
CA LYS A 89 -9.12 -20.47 2.04
C LYS A 89 -8.30 -21.21 0.98
N PHE A 90 -7.00 -21.38 1.21
CA PHE A 90 -6.04 -22.01 0.31
C PHE A 90 -5.68 -23.40 0.84
N SER A 91 -5.60 -24.38 -0.06
CA SER A 91 -5.02 -25.69 0.25
C SER A 91 -3.52 -25.56 0.55
N PRO A 92 -2.88 -26.57 1.18
CA PRO A 92 -1.43 -26.58 1.34
C PRO A 92 -0.69 -26.44 0.01
N ALA A 93 -1.15 -27.14 -1.03
CA ALA A 93 -0.58 -27.07 -2.38
C ALA A 93 -0.71 -25.66 -2.99
N GLN A 94 -1.88 -25.02 -2.85
CA GLN A 94 -2.10 -23.64 -3.30
C GLN A 94 -1.25 -22.63 -2.52
N THR A 95 -1.04 -22.86 -1.23
CA THR A 95 -0.21 -21.98 -0.38
C THR A 95 1.25 -22.04 -0.81
N GLU A 96 1.76 -23.25 -1.07
CA GLU A 96 3.11 -23.46 -1.61
C GLU A 96 3.26 -22.88 -3.02
N ALA A 97 2.26 -23.09 -3.89
CA ALA A 97 2.23 -22.51 -5.23
C ALA A 97 2.21 -20.97 -5.21
N LEU A 98 1.46 -20.37 -4.28
CA LEU A 98 1.43 -18.92 -4.09
C LEU A 98 2.80 -18.39 -3.69
N GLN A 99 3.45 -19.03 -2.69
CA GLN A 99 4.79 -18.65 -2.26
C GLN A 99 5.79 -18.74 -3.41
N ASN A 100 5.83 -19.88 -4.11
CA ASN A 100 6.74 -20.08 -5.24
C ASN A 100 6.50 -19.07 -6.37
N SER A 101 5.24 -18.82 -6.75
CA SER A 101 4.92 -17.84 -7.82
C SER A 101 5.26 -16.41 -7.41
N TYR A 102 5.09 -16.06 -6.14
CA TYR A 102 5.44 -14.74 -5.62
C TYR A 102 6.96 -14.55 -5.57
N ASP A 103 7.71 -15.54 -5.09
CA ASP A 103 9.18 -15.52 -5.03
C ASP A 103 9.78 -15.40 -6.44
N GLN A 104 9.23 -16.13 -7.42
CA GLN A 104 9.61 -16.03 -8.83
C GLN A 104 9.34 -14.64 -9.40
N LEU A 105 8.19 -14.04 -9.07
CA LEU A 105 7.89 -12.68 -9.51
C LEU A 105 8.90 -11.67 -8.93
N CYS A 106 9.19 -11.77 -7.63
CA CYS A 106 10.18 -10.92 -6.97
C CYS A 106 11.56 -11.04 -7.63
N GLN A 107 12.00 -12.28 -7.89
CA GLN A 107 13.27 -12.55 -8.58
C GLN A 107 13.30 -11.97 -9.99
N LYS A 108 12.21 -12.12 -10.77
CA LYS A 108 12.08 -11.59 -12.13
C LYS A 108 12.18 -10.07 -12.15
N GLU A 109 11.52 -9.40 -11.21
CA GLU A 109 11.55 -7.94 -11.09
C GLU A 109 12.83 -7.42 -10.43
N GLY A 110 13.70 -8.30 -9.92
CA GLY A 110 14.93 -7.94 -9.22
C GLY A 110 14.66 -7.23 -7.88
N LEU A 111 13.51 -7.49 -7.26
CA LEU A 111 13.06 -6.87 -6.01
C LEU A 111 12.97 -7.92 -4.91
N THR A 112 13.19 -7.50 -3.66
CA THR A 112 13.05 -8.39 -2.50
C THR A 112 11.59 -8.57 -2.08
N ALA A 113 10.73 -7.61 -2.41
CA ALA A 113 9.30 -7.64 -2.10
C ALA A 113 8.51 -6.67 -2.98
N LEU A 114 7.29 -7.07 -3.32
CA LEU A 114 6.28 -6.33 -4.06
C LEU A 114 5.05 -6.13 -3.14
N PRO A 115 4.77 -4.91 -2.68
CA PRO A 115 3.71 -4.68 -1.69
C PRO A 115 2.29 -4.81 -2.25
N TYR A 116 2.14 -4.81 -3.58
CA TYR A 116 0.87 -4.96 -4.27
C TYR A 116 1.03 -5.90 -5.46
N PHE A 117 0.12 -6.85 -5.59
CA PHE A 117 0.19 -7.86 -6.65
C PHE A 117 -1.19 -8.46 -6.91
N LEU A 118 -1.36 -9.07 -8.08
CA LEU A 118 -2.56 -9.80 -8.46
C LEU A 118 -2.32 -11.29 -8.30
N ILE A 119 -3.36 -12.01 -7.90
CA ILE A 119 -3.33 -13.46 -7.72
C ILE A 119 -4.51 -14.09 -8.45
N LYS A 120 -4.23 -15.13 -9.23
CA LYS A 120 -5.21 -16.02 -9.85
C LYS A 120 -4.96 -17.42 -9.33
N CYS A 121 -6.03 -18.11 -8.98
CA CYS A 121 -5.96 -19.50 -8.56
C CYS A 121 -6.83 -20.35 -9.48
N HIS A 122 -6.22 -21.38 -10.08
CA HIS A 122 -6.91 -22.38 -10.88
C HIS A 122 -6.53 -23.77 -10.36
N GLU A 123 -7.48 -24.48 -9.75
CA GLU A 123 -7.24 -25.75 -9.07
C GLU A 123 -6.07 -25.63 -8.07
N ASP A 124 -4.97 -26.36 -8.28
CA ASP A 124 -3.76 -26.29 -7.45
C ASP A 124 -2.68 -25.33 -7.99
N SER A 125 -2.94 -24.67 -9.12
CA SER A 125 -2.03 -23.67 -9.69
C SER A 125 -2.37 -22.26 -9.18
N VAL A 126 -1.33 -21.49 -8.87
CA VAL A 126 -1.43 -20.09 -8.49
C VAL A 126 -0.52 -19.27 -9.39
N HIS A 127 -1.08 -18.22 -9.98
CA HIS A 127 -0.36 -17.27 -10.81
C HIS A 127 -0.38 -15.89 -10.14
N VAL A 128 0.80 -15.33 -9.93
CA VAL A 128 0.99 -13.99 -9.37
C VAL A 128 1.55 -13.05 -10.43
N SER A 129 1.02 -11.82 -10.48
CA SER A 129 1.39 -10.82 -11.49
C SER A 129 1.42 -9.40 -10.92
N LEU A 130 2.07 -8.49 -11.65
CA LEU A 130 2.11 -7.06 -11.33
C LEU A 130 0.75 -6.40 -11.61
N LEU A 131 0.49 -5.28 -10.94
CA LEU A 131 -0.69 -4.47 -11.22
C LEU A 131 -0.70 -3.90 -12.65
N THR A 132 0.46 -3.70 -13.27
CA THR A 132 0.56 -3.25 -14.68
C THR A 132 -0.12 -4.18 -15.67
N ASN A 133 -0.26 -5.46 -15.32
CA ASN A 133 -0.86 -6.47 -16.18
C ASN A 133 -2.37 -6.58 -15.92
N TRP A 134 -2.98 -5.55 -15.32
CA TRP A 134 -4.38 -5.53 -14.93
C TRP A 134 -5.31 -6.01 -16.05
N ASP A 135 -5.24 -5.39 -17.22
CA ASP A 135 -6.18 -5.68 -18.31
C ASP A 135 -6.10 -7.15 -18.77
N ASP A 136 -4.89 -7.69 -18.90
CA ASP A 136 -4.66 -9.09 -19.25
C ASP A 136 -5.17 -10.04 -18.15
N PHE A 137 -4.97 -9.64 -16.88
CA PHE A 137 -5.38 -10.42 -15.72
C PHE A 137 -6.90 -10.46 -15.54
N PHE A 138 -7.66 -9.50 -16.08
CA PHE A 138 -9.13 -9.48 -16.01
C PHE A 138 -9.82 -9.88 -17.33
N SER A 139 -9.08 -10.46 -18.28
CA SER A 139 -9.60 -10.86 -19.60
C SER A 139 -10.70 -11.93 -19.56
N ASP A 140 -10.67 -12.85 -18.59
CA ASP A 140 -11.71 -13.86 -18.38
C ASP A 140 -12.60 -13.49 -17.18
N GLN A 141 -13.89 -13.24 -17.44
CA GLN A 141 -14.87 -12.87 -16.41
C GLN A 141 -15.23 -14.02 -15.45
N GLN A 142 -14.90 -15.27 -15.78
CA GLN A 142 -15.19 -16.41 -14.92
C GLN A 142 -14.11 -16.67 -13.88
N GLU A 143 -12.91 -16.12 -14.08
CA GLU A 143 -11.78 -16.33 -13.16
C GLU A 143 -11.83 -15.37 -11.97
N LYS A 144 -11.61 -15.91 -10.77
CA LYS A 144 -11.53 -15.11 -9.55
C LYS A 144 -10.13 -14.52 -9.44
N VAL A 145 -10.08 -13.19 -9.42
CA VAL A 145 -8.86 -12.42 -9.13
C VAL A 145 -8.87 -12.00 -7.66
N ILE A 146 -7.74 -12.19 -7.00
CA ILE A 146 -7.48 -11.71 -5.64
C ILE A 146 -6.43 -10.61 -5.73
N PHE A 147 -6.69 -9.50 -5.04
CA PHE A 147 -5.74 -8.40 -4.90
C PHE A 147 -4.92 -8.61 -3.63
N GLY A 148 -3.62 -8.87 -3.80
CA GLY A 148 -2.67 -9.04 -2.71
C GLY A 148 -2.11 -7.69 -2.27
N VAL A 149 -2.11 -7.45 -0.95
CA VAL A 149 -1.52 -6.26 -0.33
C VAL A 149 -0.68 -6.69 0.85
N TYR A 150 0.47 -6.06 1.03
CA TYR A 150 1.24 -6.18 2.26
C TYR A 150 0.51 -5.48 3.39
N ASP A 151 -0.04 -6.27 4.31
CA ASP A 151 -0.68 -5.76 5.51
C ASP A 151 0.34 -5.69 6.66
N PRO A 152 0.74 -4.49 7.11
CA PRO A 152 1.63 -4.34 8.26
C PRO A 152 0.91 -4.59 9.59
N CYS A 153 -0.42 -4.69 9.60
CA CYS A 153 -1.22 -4.92 10.80
C CYS A 153 -0.98 -6.34 11.32
N ASN A 154 -0.61 -6.45 12.59
CA ASN A 154 -0.52 -7.72 13.31
C ASN A 154 -1.71 -7.94 14.25
N PHE A 155 -2.75 -7.10 14.17
CA PHE A 155 -3.92 -7.21 15.02
C PHE A 155 -4.76 -8.39 14.57
N THR A 156 -4.81 -9.43 15.40
CA THR A 156 -5.73 -10.55 15.22
C THR A 156 -7.13 -10.11 15.64
N GLN A 157 -8.07 -10.05 14.68
CA GLN A 157 -9.50 -9.87 14.97
C GLN A 157 -10.10 -11.12 15.59
#